data_AF-A0AAN8DBN1-F1
#
_entry.id   AF-A0AAN8DBN1-F1
#
_cell.length_a   1.000
_cell.length_b   1.000
_cell.length_c   1.000
_cell.angle_alpha   90.00
_cell.angle_beta   90.00
_cell.angle_gamma   90.00
#
_symmetry.space_group_name_H-M   'P 1'
#
loop_
_entity.id
_entity.type
_entity.pdbx_description
1 polymer ?
#
loop_
_entity_poly.entity_id
_entity_poly.type
_entity_poly.pdbx_seq_one_letter_code
_entity_poly.pdbx_strand_id
1 'polypeptide(L)'
;MEHGPSYSSHPDRFTECPQVLSGEGLSGRCYWEVEWSGREVRVAVAYENISRAGGERGFGDSDTSWALDCNKNCFIFRHNGILTPVSGPPSSRVGVYVDHRAGVLSFYSVVSEATTLLHRVQTAFTRPLRAGLRLYFYGDTAEFCKLK
;
A
#
# COMPACT_ATOMS: atom_id res chain seq x y z
N MET A 1 25.55 -4.49 -20.00
CA MET A 1 24.88 -3.52 -19.11
C MET A 1 23.59 -3.14 -19.79
N GLU A 2 22.47 -3.75 -19.39
CA GLU A 2 21.18 -3.26 -19.85
C GLU A 2 20.88 -1.96 -19.11
N HIS A 3 20.75 -0.87 -19.86
CA HIS A 3 20.17 0.34 -19.32
C HIS A 3 18.74 -0.02 -18.92
N GLY A 4 18.45 0.01 -17.61
CA GLY A 4 17.08 -0.06 -17.12
C GLY A 4 16.23 0.98 -17.85
N PRO A 5 14.92 0.74 -18.00
CA PRO A 5 14.04 1.61 -18.79
C PRO A 5 14.28 3.08 -18.42
N SER A 6 14.73 3.85 -19.41
CA SER A 6 14.93 5.31 -19.30
C SER A 6 13.56 5.96 -19.26
N TYR A 7 12.93 5.91 -18.09
CA TYR A 7 11.73 6.67 -17.87
C TYR A 7 12.09 8.15 -17.76
N SER A 8 11.33 9.01 -18.44
CA SER A 8 11.52 10.46 -18.36
C SER A 8 11.37 10.95 -16.92
N SER A 9 12.13 11.99 -16.57
CA SER A 9 11.94 12.71 -15.31
C SER A 9 10.51 13.24 -15.25
N HIS A 10 9.81 12.98 -14.15
CA HIS A 10 8.45 13.44 -13.91
C HIS A 10 8.33 13.83 -12.43
N PRO A 11 7.69 14.97 -12.09
CA PRO A 11 7.56 15.41 -10.70
C PRO A 11 6.86 14.38 -9.80
N ASP A 12 5.94 13.60 -10.35
CA ASP A 12 5.21 12.53 -9.61
C ASP A 12 6.00 11.21 -9.45
N ARG A 13 7.21 11.11 -10.03
CA ARG A 13 8.03 9.90 -9.95
C ARG A 13 8.72 9.82 -8.60
N PHE A 14 8.55 8.70 -7.90
CA PHE A 14 9.40 8.36 -6.76
C PHE A 14 10.84 8.11 -7.21
N THR A 15 11.81 8.78 -6.59
CA THR A 15 13.23 8.70 -6.99
C THR A 15 14.07 7.79 -6.10
N GLU A 16 13.68 7.57 -4.85
CA GLU A 16 14.53 6.89 -3.87
C GLU A 16 14.14 5.44 -3.58
N CYS A 17 12.84 5.11 -3.72
CA CYS A 17 12.31 3.80 -3.39
C CYS A 17 11.44 3.26 -4.54
N PRO A 18 11.47 1.95 -4.81
CA PRO A 18 10.65 1.28 -5.84
C PRO A 18 9.17 1.25 -5.43
N GLN A 19 8.50 2.40 -5.59
CA GLN A 19 7.12 2.62 -5.19
C GLN A 19 6.31 3.22 -6.34
N VAL A 20 5.02 2.92 -6.34
CA VAL A 20 4.06 3.45 -7.32
C VAL A 20 2.75 3.81 -6.63
N LEU A 21 2.02 4.76 -7.21
CA LEU A 21 0.63 5.03 -6.86
C LEU A 21 -0.29 4.69 -8.03
N SER A 22 -1.55 4.37 -7.72
CA SER A 22 -2.62 4.25 -8.70
C SER A 22 -2.80 5.57 -9.46
N GLY A 23 -3.21 5.46 -10.73
CA GLY A 23 -3.62 6.61 -11.53
C GLY A 23 -4.96 7.18 -11.06
N GLU A 24 -5.85 6.31 -10.59
CA GLU A 24 -7.16 6.62 -10.04
C GLU A 24 -7.07 7.08 -8.58
N GLY A 25 -7.89 8.06 -8.23
CA GLY A 25 -8.10 8.48 -6.85
C GLY A 25 -9.15 7.62 -6.14
N LEU A 26 -8.98 7.46 -4.84
CA LEU A 26 -9.92 6.77 -3.95
C LEU A 26 -10.92 7.78 -3.40
N SER A 27 -12.18 7.66 -3.80
CA SER A 27 -13.25 8.58 -3.41
C SER A 27 -14.45 7.83 -2.84
N GLY A 28 -15.12 8.41 -1.83
CA GLY A 28 -16.25 7.76 -1.16
C GLY A 28 -15.82 6.48 -0.45
N ARG A 29 -16.46 5.36 -0.82
CA ARG A 29 -16.13 4.01 -0.31
C ARG A 29 -15.46 3.20 -1.41
N CYS A 30 -14.27 2.71 -1.15
CA CYS A 30 -13.51 1.90 -2.08
C CYS A 30 -13.08 0.60 -1.41
N TYR A 31 -13.15 -0.49 -2.16
CA TYR A 31 -12.51 -1.75 -1.80
C TYR A 31 -11.70 -2.23 -2.99
N TRP A 32 -10.48 -2.69 -2.74
CA TRP A 32 -9.66 -3.36 -3.74
C TRP A 32 -8.83 -4.46 -3.09
N GLU A 33 -8.41 -5.42 -3.91
CA GLU A 33 -7.51 -6.48 -3.50
C GLU A 33 -6.19 -6.37 -4.28
N VAL A 34 -5.11 -6.76 -3.63
CA VAL A 34 -3.79 -6.90 -4.21
C VAL A 34 -3.32 -8.33 -4.01
N GLU A 35 -3.15 -9.05 -5.11
CA GLU A 35 -2.43 -10.33 -5.12
C GLU A 35 -0.93 -10.03 -5.26
N TRP A 36 -0.10 -10.70 -4.49
CA TRP A 36 1.34 -10.47 -4.49
C TRP A 36 2.12 -11.78 -4.36
N SER A 37 3.34 -11.77 -4.88
CA SER A 37 4.26 -12.89 -4.77
C SER A 37 5.67 -12.42 -4.47
N GLY A 38 6.53 -13.35 -4.04
CA GLY A 38 7.90 -13.06 -3.65
C GLY A 38 8.13 -13.08 -2.14
N ARG A 39 9.05 -12.25 -1.66
CA ARG A 39 9.48 -12.22 -0.26
C ARG A 39 8.70 -11.20 0.56
N GLU A 40 8.53 -9.99 0.02
CA GLU A 40 7.90 -8.90 0.75
C GLU A 40 7.34 -7.84 -0.20
N VAL A 41 6.12 -7.38 0.08
CA VAL A 41 5.54 -6.21 -0.60
C VAL A 41 4.93 -5.28 0.43
N ARG A 42 4.80 -4.00 0.08
CA ARG A 42 4.01 -3.04 0.86
C ARG A 42 2.76 -2.67 0.10
N VAL A 43 1.61 -2.80 0.74
CA VAL A 43 0.33 -2.27 0.25
C VAL A 43 0.00 -1.02 1.04
N ALA A 44 -0.32 0.08 0.37
CA ALA A 44 -0.45 1.38 0.99
C ALA A 44 -1.67 2.17 0.51
N VAL A 45 -2.04 3.14 1.34
CA VAL A 45 -2.93 4.24 1.01
C VAL A 45 -2.17 5.52 1.35
N ALA A 46 -2.07 6.44 0.40
CA ALA A 46 -1.32 7.68 0.57
C ALA A 46 -2.14 8.86 0.09
N TYR A 47 -1.91 10.03 0.68
CA TYR A 47 -2.37 11.27 0.07
C TYR A 47 -1.67 11.49 -1.28
N GLU A 48 -2.39 12.12 -2.19
CA GLU A 48 -1.86 12.44 -3.53
C GLU A 48 -0.57 13.27 -3.49
N ASN A 49 -0.44 14.15 -2.50
CA ASN A 49 0.70 15.04 -2.32
C ASN A 49 1.83 14.46 -1.46
N ILE A 50 1.87 13.14 -1.26
CA ILE A 50 3.01 12.47 -0.61
C ILE A 50 4.32 12.87 -1.31
N SER A 51 5.37 13.09 -0.52
CA SER A 51 6.67 13.45 -1.09
C SER A 51 7.19 12.36 -2.03
N ARG A 52 7.70 12.78 -3.18
CA ARG A 52 8.27 11.90 -4.21
C ARG A 52 9.79 11.76 -4.12
N ALA A 53 10.42 12.68 -3.38
CA ALA A 53 11.85 12.78 -3.18
C ALA A 53 12.16 13.18 -1.74
N GLY A 54 13.41 13.00 -1.31
CA GLY A 54 13.82 13.27 0.06
C GLY A 54 13.71 12.04 0.93
N GLY A 55 14.56 11.98 1.96
CA GLY A 55 14.84 10.77 2.76
C GLY A 55 13.72 10.20 3.62
N GLU A 56 12.46 10.57 3.38
CA GLU A 56 11.31 9.83 3.91
C GLU A 56 11.22 8.49 3.17
N ARG A 57 11.57 7.41 3.86
CA ARG A 57 11.93 6.11 3.26
C ARG A 57 10.77 5.28 2.71
N GLY A 58 9.59 5.85 2.46
CA GLY A 58 8.47 5.24 1.75
C GLY A 58 7.14 5.27 2.47
N PHE A 59 6.14 4.55 1.94
CA PHE A 59 4.79 4.57 2.50
C PHE A 59 4.77 4.15 3.98
N GLY A 60 4.06 4.92 4.81
CA GLY A 60 3.96 4.74 6.25
C GLY A 60 5.06 5.39 7.09
N ASP A 61 6.08 6.00 6.47
CA ASP A 61 7.19 6.65 7.19
C ASP A 61 6.90 8.09 7.59
N SER A 62 5.84 8.70 7.03
CA SER A 62 5.29 9.99 7.46
C SER A 62 3.78 9.90 7.72
N ASP A 63 3.19 11.00 8.16
CA ASP A 63 1.75 11.12 8.43
C ASP A 63 0.89 11.20 7.15
N THR A 64 1.52 11.23 5.98
CA THR A 64 0.83 11.35 4.68
C THR A 64 0.46 10.01 4.06
N SER A 65 0.78 8.89 4.71
CA SER A 65 0.43 7.56 4.23
C SER A 65 0.29 6.53 5.36
N TRP A 66 -0.45 5.48 5.04
CA TRP A 66 -0.65 4.28 5.84
C TRP A 66 -0.29 3.08 5.00
N ALA A 67 0.38 2.09 5.60
CA ALA A 67 0.84 0.94 4.87
C ALA A 67 0.78 -0.35 5.67
N LEU A 68 0.72 -1.46 4.96
CA LEU A 68 0.89 -2.81 5.47
C LEU A 68 2.06 -3.45 4.74
N ASP A 69 3.15 -3.69 5.46
CA ASP A 69 4.22 -4.59 5.00
C ASP A 69 3.70 -6.02 5.11
N CYS A 70 3.78 -6.75 3.99
CA CYS A 70 3.25 -8.08 3.81
C CYS A 70 4.40 -9.03 3.45
N ASN A 71 4.64 -10.03 4.28
CA ASN A 71 5.51 -11.15 3.95
C ASN A 71 4.82 -12.47 4.28
N LYS A 72 5.44 -13.61 3.94
CA LYS A 72 4.81 -14.94 4.09
C LYS A 72 4.53 -15.34 5.55
N ASN A 73 5.12 -14.66 6.52
CA ASN A 73 5.11 -15.05 7.93
C ASN A 73 4.35 -14.07 8.83
N CYS A 74 4.31 -12.79 8.47
CA CYS A 74 3.69 -11.76 9.29
C CYS A 74 3.28 -10.53 8.48
N PHE A 75 2.48 -9.70 9.13
CA PHE A 75 2.08 -8.40 8.64
C PHE A 75 2.54 -7.31 9.63
N ILE A 76 2.99 -6.18 9.11
CA ILE A 76 3.38 -5.02 9.93
C ILE A 76 2.67 -3.79 9.38
N PHE A 77 1.79 -3.22 10.19
CA PHE A 77 1.17 -1.95 9.88
C PHE A 77 2.15 -0.79 10.15
N ARG A 78 2.11 0.23 9.29
CA ARG A 78 3.02 1.39 9.34
C ARG A 78 2.27 2.69 9.13
N HIS A 79 2.54 3.66 10.01
CA HIS A 79 2.09 5.04 9.88
C HIS A 79 2.95 5.97 10.72
N ASN A 80 3.34 7.12 10.16
CA ASN A 80 4.16 8.12 10.84
C ASN A 80 5.46 7.54 11.45
N GLY A 81 6.08 6.60 10.74
CA GLY A 81 7.30 5.91 11.17
C GLY A 81 7.09 4.86 12.27
N ILE A 82 5.86 4.69 12.77
CA ILE A 82 5.53 3.72 13.80
C ILE A 82 5.21 2.37 13.14
N LEU A 83 5.92 1.32 13.56
CA LEU A 83 5.71 -0.06 13.15
C LEU A 83 4.83 -0.77 14.18
N THR A 84 3.72 -1.37 13.73
CA THR A 84 2.81 -2.14 14.59
C THR A 84 2.65 -3.54 14.00
N PRO A 85 3.17 -4.60 14.64
CA PRO A 85 2.90 -5.96 14.22
C PRO A 85 1.39 -6.25 14.27
N VAL A 86 0.85 -6.90 13.24
CA VAL A 86 -0.56 -7.30 13.21
C VAL A 86 -0.70 -8.79 12.97
N SER A 87 -1.68 -9.40 13.64
CA SER A 87 -1.93 -10.84 13.57
C SER A 87 -3.01 -11.15 12.55
N GLY A 88 -2.87 -12.28 11.86
CA GLY A 88 -3.87 -12.80 10.96
C GLY A 88 -3.35 -13.98 10.15
N PRO A 89 -4.23 -14.66 9.40
CA PRO A 89 -3.81 -15.77 8.56
C PRO A 89 -2.88 -15.25 7.45
N PRO A 90 -1.72 -15.88 7.22
CA PRO A 90 -0.85 -15.55 6.10
C PRO A 90 -1.61 -15.67 4.78
N SER A 91 -1.41 -14.71 3.88
CA SER A 91 -2.00 -14.72 2.55
C SER A 91 -1.11 -13.99 1.54
N SER A 92 -1.15 -14.46 0.30
CA SER A 92 -0.63 -13.76 -0.88
C SER A 92 -1.62 -12.72 -1.42
N ARG A 93 -2.76 -12.51 -0.75
CA ARG A 93 -3.75 -11.50 -1.12
C ARG A 93 -4.17 -10.63 0.06
N VAL A 94 -4.13 -9.32 -0.17
CA VAL A 94 -4.54 -8.31 0.80
C VAL A 94 -5.71 -7.49 0.25
N GLY A 95 -6.79 -7.44 1.02
CA GLY A 95 -7.91 -6.53 0.77
C GLY A 95 -7.69 -5.21 1.49
N VAL A 96 -8.06 -4.11 0.85
CA VAL A 96 -8.03 -2.77 1.46
C VAL A 96 -9.38 -2.12 1.28
N TYR A 97 -9.96 -1.67 2.39
CA TYR A 97 -11.19 -0.89 2.41
C TYR A 97 -10.91 0.52 2.89
N VAL A 98 -11.45 1.51 2.18
CA VAL A 98 -11.43 2.91 2.56
C VAL A 98 -12.86 3.45 2.55
N ASP A 99 -13.26 4.10 3.64
CA ASP A 99 -14.40 5.02 3.65
C ASP A 99 -13.85 6.42 3.93
N HIS A 100 -13.72 7.22 2.87
CA HIS A 100 -13.11 8.55 2.95
C HIS A 100 -13.92 9.47 3.88
N ARG A 101 -15.26 9.45 3.74
CA ARG A 101 -16.17 10.30 4.51
C ARG A 101 -16.24 9.89 5.98
N ALA A 102 -16.27 8.59 6.25
CA ALA A 102 -16.30 8.08 7.61
C ALA A 102 -14.91 8.04 8.25
N GLY A 103 -13.83 8.30 7.51
CA GLY A 103 -12.49 8.27 8.03
C GLY A 103 -12.00 6.87 8.41
N VAL A 104 -12.39 5.85 7.64
CA VAL A 104 -12.04 4.45 7.91
C VAL A 104 -11.04 3.97 6.88
N LEU A 105 -9.96 3.34 7.34
CA LEU A 105 -9.10 2.49 6.51
C LEU A 105 -8.95 1.13 7.21
N SER A 106 -9.18 0.05 6.48
CA SER A 106 -9.06 -1.31 6.97
C SER A 106 -8.28 -2.17 6.00
N PHE A 107 -7.39 -3.01 6.54
CA PHE A 107 -6.63 -4.01 5.80
C PHE A 107 -7.12 -5.40 6.18
N TYR A 108 -7.16 -6.29 5.19
CA TYR A 108 -7.68 -7.64 5.33
C TYR A 108 -6.71 -8.65 4.71
N SER A 109 -6.63 -9.83 5.32
CA SER A 109 -6.09 -11.02 4.69
C SER A 109 -7.22 -11.73 3.95
N VAL A 110 -7.01 -12.04 2.68
CA VAL A 110 -8.01 -12.73 1.83
C VAL A 110 -7.48 -14.12 1.51
N VAL A 111 -8.14 -15.17 1.99
CA VAL A 111 -7.73 -16.56 1.78
C VAL A 111 -8.92 -17.33 1.21
N SER A 112 -8.86 -17.65 -0.08
CA SER A 112 -10.01 -18.21 -0.82
C SER A 112 -11.24 -17.31 -0.63
N GLU A 113 -12.35 -17.83 -0.11
CA GLU A 113 -13.59 -17.08 0.14
C GLU A 113 -13.63 -16.38 1.51
N ALA A 114 -12.59 -16.56 2.35
CA ALA A 114 -12.54 -15.98 3.68
C ALA A 114 -11.79 -14.64 3.71
N THR A 115 -12.40 -13.62 4.30
CA THR A 115 -11.78 -12.31 4.53
C THR A 115 -11.62 -12.06 6.03
N THR A 116 -10.38 -11.88 6.48
CA THR A 116 -10.07 -11.63 7.91
C THR A 116 -9.53 -10.22 8.09
N LEU A 117 -10.13 -9.43 8.99
CA LEU A 117 -9.62 -8.09 9.33
C LEU A 117 -8.25 -8.21 10.02
N LEU A 118 -7.24 -7.55 9.47
CA LEU A 118 -5.88 -7.48 10.02
C LEU A 118 -5.70 -6.24 10.88
N HIS A 119 -6.10 -5.09 10.33
CA HIS A 119 -5.91 -3.81 10.99
C HIS A 119 -6.95 -2.80 10.53
N ARG A 120 -7.38 -1.93 11.43
CA ARG A 120 -8.28 -0.82 11.13
C ARG A 120 -7.76 0.43 11.81
N VAL A 121 -7.71 1.51 11.04
CA VAL A 121 -7.53 2.86 11.57
C VAL A 121 -8.78 3.68 11.36
N GLN A 122 -8.99 4.59 12.31
CA GLN A 122 -10.02 5.60 12.28
C GLN A 122 -9.29 6.95 12.28
N THR A 123 -9.39 7.71 11.18
CA THR A 123 -8.66 8.97 10.99
C THR A 123 -9.44 9.93 10.10
N ALA A 124 -9.27 11.23 10.30
CA ALA A 124 -9.88 12.23 9.43
C ALA A 124 -9.01 12.43 8.18
N PHE A 125 -9.41 11.85 7.05
CA PHE A 125 -8.72 12.09 5.79
C PHE A 125 -8.91 13.53 5.33
N THR A 126 -7.81 14.26 5.12
CA THR A 126 -7.85 15.69 4.82
C THR A 126 -7.68 16.00 3.33
N ARG A 127 -7.29 15.00 2.53
CA ARG A 127 -6.96 15.14 1.10
C ARG A 127 -7.40 13.92 0.29
N PRO A 128 -7.43 14.01 -1.05
CA PRO A 128 -7.61 12.85 -1.91
C PRO A 128 -6.57 11.77 -1.64
N LEU A 129 -7.00 10.51 -1.69
CA LEU A 129 -6.18 9.34 -1.44
C LEU A 129 -5.91 8.60 -2.75
N ARG A 130 -4.79 7.87 -2.78
CA ARG A 130 -4.41 6.95 -3.86
C ARG A 130 -3.95 5.63 -3.24
N ALA A 131 -4.16 4.54 -3.98
CA ALA A 131 -3.60 3.24 -3.60
C ALA A 131 -2.11 3.22 -3.96
N GLY A 132 -1.28 2.57 -3.15
CA GLY A 132 0.16 2.51 -3.34
C GLY A 132 0.72 1.11 -3.17
N LEU A 133 1.79 0.82 -3.91
CA LEU A 133 2.54 -0.43 -3.81
C LEU A 133 4.04 -0.16 -3.72
N ARG A 134 4.75 -0.97 -2.93
CA ARG A 134 6.22 -1.04 -2.91
C ARG A 134 6.67 -2.48 -3.06
N LEU A 135 7.72 -2.69 -3.84
CA LEU A 135 8.41 -3.96 -3.98
C LEU A 135 9.81 -3.86 -3.34
N TYR A 136 10.37 -4.93 -2.81
CA TYR A 136 11.67 -4.85 -2.10
C TYR A 136 12.78 -5.64 -2.77
N PHE A 137 12.43 -6.82 -3.28
CA PHE A 137 13.37 -7.80 -3.77
C PHE A 137 13.11 -8.10 -5.25
N TYR A 138 14.18 -8.49 -5.94
CA TYR A 138 14.07 -8.96 -7.31
C TYR A 138 13.15 -10.19 -7.37
N GLY A 139 12.18 -10.15 -8.28
CA GLY A 139 11.16 -11.19 -8.43
C GLY A 139 9.91 -11.01 -7.58
N ASP A 140 9.85 -9.98 -6.71
CA ASP A 140 8.59 -9.61 -6.06
C ASP A 140 7.61 -9.06 -7.11
N THR A 141 6.34 -9.44 -6.99
CA THR A 141 5.27 -8.93 -7.84
C THR A 141 4.07 -8.53 -7.00
N ALA A 142 3.31 -7.55 -7.48
CA ALA A 142 2.03 -7.15 -6.89
C ALA A 142 1.09 -6.68 -8.01
N GLU A 143 -0.16 -7.13 -7.98
CA GLU A 143 -1.17 -6.83 -8.99
C GLU A 143 -2.49 -6.45 -8.33
N PHE A 144 -3.10 -5.36 -8.81
CA PHE A 144 -4.46 -4.99 -8.43
C PHE A 144 -5.45 -5.97 -9.06
N CYS A 145 -6.20 -6.69 -8.24
CA CYS A 145 -7.16 -7.67 -8.72
C CYS A 145 -8.37 -7.00 -9.38
N LYS A 146 -8.85 -7.59 -10.47
CA LYS A 146 -10.17 -7.28 -11.02
C LYS A 146 -11.22 -8.02 -10.21
N LEU A 147 -11.96 -7.29 -9.39
CA LEU A 147 -13.13 -7.84 -8.69
C LEU A 147 -14.23 -8.11 -9.73
N LYS A 148 -14.88 -9.27 -9.60
CA LYS A 148 -15.98 -9.71 -10.47
C LYS A 148 -17.31 -9.16 -10.00
#